data_AF-B7GCA3-F1
#
_entry.id   AF-B7GCA3-F1
#
_cell.length_a   1.000
_cell.length_b   1.000
_cell.length_c   1.000
_cell.angle_alpha   90.00
_cell.angle_beta   90.00
_cell.angle_gamma   90.00
#
_symmetry.space_group_name_H-M   'P 1'
#
loop_
_entity.id
_entity.type
_entity.pdbx_description
1 polymer ?
#
loop_
_entity_poly.entity_id
_entity_poly.type
_entity_poly.pdbx_seq_one_letter_code
_entity_poly.pdbx_strand_id
1 'polypeptide(L)'
;MRRPLSCTHRTTTTTTTTTTTTAVCWLLFTWWTVSDAVVASTTPTTPPPDWSTACRAQGWDPSQLACTTCDLLPVTMQSSCRTCCQSYKDVSRITKPYAAAVLVVPESAAMGGSGDLSEFVTHDWDALVQTKGSKVLQKQTQSRGGAYGFFAAPAVLYFFNAPLPTKALSATDLNQRAEERIYVDGWKRDEIRDMLESLLP
;
A
#
# COMPACT_ATOMS: atom_id res chain seq x y z
N MET A 1 43.58 -13.00 36.99
CA MET A 1 42.37 -12.23 37.37
C MET A 1 42.06 -11.24 36.25
N ARG A 2 41.02 -11.48 35.44
CA ARG A 2 40.64 -10.64 34.29
C ARG A 2 39.41 -9.81 34.67
N ARG A 3 39.47 -8.50 34.47
CA ARG A 3 38.33 -7.58 34.67
C ARG A 3 37.46 -7.55 33.41
N PRO A 4 36.13 -7.44 33.52
CA PRO A 4 35.26 -7.20 32.38
C PRO A 4 35.28 -5.72 31.96
N LEU A 5 35.22 -5.48 30.65
CA LEU A 5 35.01 -4.15 30.05
C LEU A 5 33.51 -3.92 29.91
N SER A 6 33.00 -2.84 30.51
CA SER A 6 31.64 -2.33 30.30
C SER A 6 31.62 -1.38 29.12
N CYS A 7 30.74 -1.62 28.14
CA CYS A 7 30.40 -0.68 27.10
C CYS A 7 29.09 0.03 27.46
N THR A 8 29.15 1.32 27.73
CA THR A 8 27.98 2.20 27.87
C THR A 8 27.61 2.76 26.50
N HIS A 9 26.41 2.46 26.01
CA HIS A 9 25.85 3.11 24.83
C HIS A 9 25.24 4.46 25.22
N ARG A 10 25.68 5.52 24.54
CA ARG A 10 25.14 6.88 24.64
C ARG A 10 24.15 7.09 23.51
N THR A 11 22.87 7.19 23.84
CA THR A 11 21.82 7.55 22.89
C THR A 11 21.79 9.06 22.74
N THR A 12 22.11 9.57 21.56
CA THR A 12 21.99 11.00 21.24
C THR A 12 20.65 11.24 20.57
N THR A 13 19.73 11.89 21.29
CA THR A 13 18.44 12.35 20.75
C THR A 13 18.67 13.71 20.08
N THR A 14 18.55 13.78 18.76
CA THR A 14 18.64 15.05 18.01
C THR A 14 17.23 15.64 17.87
N THR A 15 16.91 16.63 18.69
CA THR A 15 15.67 17.42 18.61
C THR A 15 15.90 18.60 17.67
N THR A 16 15.42 18.51 16.43
CA THR A 16 15.48 19.62 15.46
C THR A 16 14.33 20.59 15.77
N THR A 17 14.66 21.71 16.41
CA THR A 17 13.72 22.79 16.69
C THR A 17 13.84 23.80 15.55
N THR A 18 12.85 23.86 14.66
CA THR A 18 12.82 24.85 13.56
C THR A 18 12.23 26.15 14.09
N THR A 19 13.08 27.14 14.33
CA THR A 19 12.68 28.49 14.76
C THR A 19 12.33 29.33 13.52
N THR A 20 11.03 29.48 13.25
CA THR A 20 10.56 30.39 12.20
C THR A 20 10.64 31.83 12.71
N THR A 21 11.58 32.60 12.16
CA THR A 21 11.77 34.02 12.49
C THR A 21 11.00 34.86 11.46
N THR A 22 9.90 35.49 11.86
CA THR A 22 9.14 36.43 11.03
C THR A 22 9.72 37.84 11.20
N ALA A 23 10.45 38.31 10.18
CA ALA A 23 10.83 39.70 10.05
C ALA A 23 9.69 40.47 9.35
N VAL A 24 9.03 41.36 10.09
CA VAL A 24 8.05 42.31 9.54
C VAL A 24 8.79 43.57 9.12
N CYS A 25 8.97 43.75 7.82
CA CYS A 25 9.55 44.97 7.26
C CYS A 25 8.44 45.79 6.60
N TRP A 26 8.06 46.89 7.25
CA TRP A 26 7.20 47.91 6.67
C TRP A 26 8.07 48.84 5.82
N LEU A 27 7.89 48.80 4.51
CA LEU A 27 8.34 49.88 3.61
C LEU A 27 7.16 50.31 2.74
N LEU A 28 6.68 51.52 3.04
CA LEU A 28 5.86 52.33 2.17
C LEU A 28 6.73 52.76 0.98
N PHE A 29 6.41 52.29 -0.23
CA PHE A 29 6.86 52.92 -1.45
C PHE A 29 5.74 52.98 -2.48
N THR A 30 5.46 54.20 -2.89
CA THR A 30 4.48 54.63 -3.87
C THR A 30 5.01 54.54 -5.30
N TRP A 31 4.14 54.05 -6.19
CA TRP A 31 3.96 54.40 -7.62
C TRP A 31 4.73 53.64 -8.72
N TRP A 32 3.89 53.08 -9.62
CA TRP A 32 3.99 52.94 -11.07
C TRP A 32 5.21 52.21 -11.67
N THR A 33 5.03 50.93 -12.01
CA THR A 33 5.78 50.26 -13.07
C THR A 33 4.91 49.23 -13.81
N VAL A 34 4.88 49.42 -15.12
CA VAL A 34 4.49 48.55 -16.24
C VAL A 34 4.14 47.09 -15.90
N SER A 35 2.93 46.69 -16.25
CA SER A 35 2.40 45.34 -16.16
C SER A 35 3.02 44.43 -17.23
N ASP A 36 4.26 43.97 -17.03
CA ASP A 36 4.72 42.77 -17.71
C ASP A 36 4.11 41.56 -16.99
N ALA A 37 3.06 41.02 -17.60
CA ALA A 37 2.50 39.73 -17.23
C ALA A 37 3.58 38.67 -17.46
N VAL A 38 4.36 38.38 -16.42
CA VAL A 38 5.21 37.19 -16.36
C VAL A 38 4.25 36.01 -16.39
N VAL A 39 3.99 35.50 -17.60
CA VAL A 39 3.32 34.23 -17.81
C VAL A 39 4.25 33.19 -17.19
N ALA A 40 3.97 32.84 -15.94
CA ALA A 40 4.61 31.73 -15.25
C ALA A 40 4.32 30.50 -16.11
N SER A 41 5.31 30.13 -16.94
CA SER A 41 5.29 28.93 -17.74
C SER A 41 5.40 27.77 -16.76
N THR A 42 4.25 27.34 -16.24
CA THR A 42 4.10 26.08 -15.55
C THR A 42 4.39 25.00 -16.59
N THR A 43 5.67 24.67 -16.74
CA THR A 43 6.06 23.46 -17.45
C THR A 43 5.29 22.35 -16.75
N PRO A 44 4.39 21.64 -17.44
CA PRO A 44 3.70 20.51 -16.84
C PRO A 44 4.81 19.59 -16.34
N THR A 45 4.94 19.49 -15.02
CA THR A 45 5.85 18.55 -14.39
C THR A 45 5.20 17.21 -14.66
N THR A 46 5.48 16.67 -15.85
CA THR A 46 5.11 15.32 -16.21
C THR A 46 5.65 14.45 -15.08
N PRO A 47 4.78 13.73 -14.35
CA PRO A 47 5.25 12.86 -13.30
C PRO A 47 6.34 11.98 -13.89
N PRO A 48 7.44 11.75 -13.15
CA PRO A 48 8.54 10.93 -13.65
C PRO A 48 7.97 9.64 -14.23
N PRO A 49 8.37 9.25 -15.46
CA PRO A 49 7.80 8.09 -16.13
C PRO A 49 7.88 6.91 -15.17
N ASP A 50 6.75 6.23 -14.98
CA ASP A 50 6.70 5.06 -14.11
C ASP A 50 7.79 4.09 -14.56
N TRP A 51 8.71 3.78 -13.66
CA TRP A 51 9.90 2.97 -13.92
C TRP A 51 9.51 1.63 -14.58
N SER A 52 8.32 1.11 -14.24
CA SER A 52 7.73 -0.10 -14.82
C SER A 52 7.50 0.02 -16.33
N THR A 53 7.02 1.18 -16.79
CA THR A 53 6.74 1.47 -18.20
C THR A 53 8.04 1.62 -18.98
N ALA A 54 9.05 2.25 -18.38
CA ALA A 54 10.39 2.35 -18.99
C ALA A 54 11.04 0.97 -19.15
N CYS A 55 10.91 0.08 -18.16
CA CYS A 55 11.43 -1.29 -18.25
C CYS A 55 10.71 -2.12 -19.31
N ARG A 56 9.37 -2.03 -19.38
CA ARG A 56 8.57 -2.70 -20.41
C ARG A 56 8.89 -2.20 -21.82
N ALA A 57 9.14 -0.91 -21.98
CA ALA A 57 9.58 -0.35 -23.26
C ALA A 57 10.92 -0.90 -23.74
N GLN A 58 11.77 -1.37 -22.82
CA GLN A 58 13.04 -2.05 -23.12
C GLN A 58 12.89 -3.57 -23.29
N GLY A 59 11.67 -4.12 -23.17
CA GLY A 59 11.39 -5.55 -23.28
C GLY A 59 11.55 -6.33 -21.98
N TRP A 60 11.73 -5.66 -20.83
CA TRP A 60 11.83 -6.29 -19.52
C TRP A 60 10.48 -6.23 -18.79
N ASP A 61 9.89 -7.38 -18.46
CA ASP A 61 8.74 -7.43 -17.55
C ASP A 61 9.22 -7.73 -16.12
N PRO A 62 9.35 -6.71 -15.25
CA PRO A 62 9.90 -6.89 -13.91
C PRO A 62 9.09 -7.88 -13.05
N SER A 63 7.80 -8.08 -13.34
CA SER A 63 6.95 -9.02 -12.59
C SER A 63 7.29 -10.49 -12.81
N GLN A 64 7.87 -10.83 -13.97
CA GLN A 64 8.24 -12.20 -14.34
C GLN A 64 9.75 -12.43 -14.33
N LEU A 65 10.53 -11.36 -14.15
CA LEU A 65 11.97 -11.39 -14.35
C LEU A 65 12.70 -11.59 -13.01
N ALA A 66 13.23 -12.81 -12.81
CA ALA A 66 14.12 -13.08 -11.70
C ALA A 66 15.49 -12.43 -11.96
N CYS A 67 16.05 -11.66 -11.02
CA CYS A 67 17.31 -10.94 -11.30
C CYS A 67 18.50 -11.85 -11.66
N THR A 68 18.43 -13.14 -11.33
CA THR A 68 19.42 -14.15 -11.71
C THR A 68 19.38 -14.49 -13.20
N THR A 69 18.25 -14.32 -13.90
CA THR A 69 18.18 -14.55 -15.35
C THR A 69 18.91 -13.45 -16.14
N CYS A 70 19.17 -12.29 -15.53
CA CYS A 70 19.99 -11.26 -16.15
C CYS A 70 21.43 -11.74 -16.45
N ASP A 71 21.93 -12.76 -15.73
CA ASP A 71 23.28 -13.30 -15.93
C ASP A 71 23.40 -14.16 -17.19
N LEU A 72 22.26 -14.63 -17.71
CA LEU A 72 22.19 -15.43 -18.94
C LEU A 72 22.16 -14.56 -20.20
N LEU A 73 21.96 -13.24 -20.05
CA LEU A 73 21.89 -12.31 -21.17
C LEU A 73 23.30 -11.89 -21.64
N PRO A 74 23.43 -11.42 -22.90
CA PRO A 74 24.66 -10.80 -23.38
C PRO A 74 25.11 -9.66 -22.47
N VAL A 75 26.43 -9.50 -22.28
CA VAL A 75 27.05 -8.51 -21.38
C VAL A 75 26.52 -7.09 -21.58
N THR A 76 26.15 -6.74 -22.82
CA THR A 76 25.59 -5.44 -23.20
C THR A 76 24.19 -5.16 -22.61
N MET A 77 23.43 -6.19 -22.26
CA MET A 77 22.06 -6.10 -21.74
C MET A 77 21.96 -6.42 -20.25
N GLN A 78 23.01 -6.99 -19.65
CA GLN A 78 22.98 -7.37 -18.23
C GLN A 78 22.75 -6.18 -17.30
N SER A 79 23.34 -5.01 -17.62
CA SER A 79 23.22 -3.81 -16.79
C SER A 79 21.81 -3.21 -16.80
N SER A 80 21.16 -3.14 -17.97
CA SER A 80 19.78 -2.64 -18.08
C SER A 80 18.78 -3.59 -17.43
N CYS A 81 18.93 -4.89 -17.67
CA CYS A 81 18.15 -5.94 -17.01
C CYS A 81 18.29 -5.87 -15.48
N ARG A 82 19.53 -5.81 -14.96
CA ARG A 82 19.78 -5.71 -13.51
C ARG A 82 19.19 -4.44 -12.93
N THR A 83 19.30 -3.31 -13.62
CA THR A 83 18.70 -2.04 -13.15
C THR A 83 17.19 -2.17 -13.03
N CYS A 84 16.51 -2.70 -14.06
CA CYS A 84 15.07 -2.92 -14.06
C CYS A 84 14.62 -3.94 -13.00
N CYS A 85 15.40 -5.00 -12.80
CA CYS A 85 15.08 -6.01 -11.79
C CYS A 85 15.33 -5.50 -10.38
N GLN A 86 16.41 -4.73 -10.15
CA GLN A 86 16.72 -4.13 -8.85
C GLN A 86 15.75 -3.00 -8.51
N SER A 87 15.27 -2.22 -9.48
CA SER A 87 14.25 -1.21 -9.23
C SER A 87 12.91 -1.83 -8.85
N TYR A 88 12.61 -3.03 -9.35
CA TYR A 88 11.49 -3.83 -8.86
C TYR A 88 11.79 -4.41 -7.48
N LYS A 89 12.97 -5.03 -7.30
CA LYS A 89 13.42 -5.66 -6.05
C LYS A 89 13.78 -4.72 -4.91
N ASP A 90 13.78 -3.41 -5.13
CA ASP A 90 13.83 -2.46 -4.03
C ASP A 90 12.60 -2.74 -3.16
N VAL A 91 12.88 -3.43 -2.05
CA VAL A 91 11.95 -4.16 -1.17
C VAL A 91 10.84 -3.25 -0.63
N SER A 92 11.02 -1.94 -0.77
CA SER A 92 10.02 -0.91 -0.54
C SER A 92 8.76 -1.05 -1.39
N ARG A 93 8.79 -1.77 -2.52
CA ARG A 93 7.63 -1.91 -3.44
C ARG A 93 7.15 -3.33 -3.72
N ILE A 94 7.93 -4.39 -3.45
CA ILE A 94 7.50 -5.77 -3.79
C ILE A 94 6.50 -6.36 -2.80
N THR A 95 6.56 -6.01 -1.52
CA THR A 95 5.59 -6.42 -0.52
C THR A 95 5.78 -5.51 0.68
N LYS A 96 5.47 -4.22 0.55
CA LYS A 96 5.28 -3.48 1.80
C LYS A 96 4.08 -4.15 2.49
N PRO A 97 4.26 -4.79 3.67
CA PRO A 97 3.14 -5.41 4.33
C PRO A 97 2.11 -4.31 4.55
N TYR A 98 0.88 -4.59 4.13
CA TYR A 98 -0.22 -3.67 4.32
C TYR A 98 -0.40 -3.46 5.82
N ALA A 99 -0.62 -2.22 6.23
CA ALA A 99 -0.82 -1.90 7.64
C ALA A 99 -2.11 -2.54 8.16
N ALA A 100 -3.11 -2.71 7.28
CA ALA A 100 -4.37 -3.33 7.62
C ALA A 100 -5.15 -3.81 6.38
N ALA A 101 -6.15 -4.67 6.61
CA ALA A 101 -7.12 -5.09 5.61
C ALA A 101 -8.55 -5.16 6.17
N VAL A 102 -9.52 -4.94 5.29
CA VAL A 102 -10.95 -5.13 5.57
C VAL A 102 -11.53 -6.12 4.57
N LEU A 103 -12.08 -7.23 5.07
CA LEU A 103 -12.87 -8.17 4.28
C LEU A 103 -14.35 -7.75 4.33
N VAL A 104 -14.91 -7.38 3.20
CA VAL A 104 -16.35 -7.16 3.03
C VAL A 104 -16.95 -8.42 2.44
N VAL A 105 -17.82 -9.08 3.19
CA VAL A 105 -18.53 -10.28 2.74
C VAL A 105 -20.03 -10.03 2.56
N PRO A 106 -20.67 -10.66 1.57
CA PRO A 106 -22.12 -10.68 1.50
C PRO A 106 -22.71 -11.40 2.70
N GLU A 107 -23.89 -10.96 3.14
CA GLU A 107 -24.61 -11.53 4.28
C GLU A 107 -24.81 -13.06 4.17
N SER A 108 -25.03 -13.58 2.96
CA SER A 108 -25.15 -15.02 2.72
C SER A 108 -23.87 -15.81 3.04
N ALA A 109 -22.69 -15.24 2.80
CA ALA A 109 -21.42 -15.88 3.15
C ALA A 109 -21.14 -15.79 4.65
N ALA A 110 -21.58 -14.70 5.30
CA ALA A 110 -21.44 -14.53 6.74
C ALA A 110 -22.34 -15.47 7.56
N MET A 111 -23.48 -15.92 7.00
CA MET A 111 -24.45 -16.80 7.66
C MET A 111 -24.19 -18.30 7.43
N GLY A 112 -22.98 -18.70 7.02
CA GLY A 112 -22.63 -20.12 6.85
C GLY A 112 -23.15 -20.73 5.54
N GLY A 113 -23.09 -19.98 4.44
CA GLY A 113 -23.35 -20.52 3.11
C GLY A 113 -22.38 -21.65 2.71
N SER A 114 -22.68 -22.38 1.63
CA SER A 114 -21.77 -23.39 1.08
C SER A 114 -20.68 -22.72 0.24
N GLY A 115 -19.40 -22.91 0.59
CA GLY A 115 -18.26 -22.47 -0.22
C GLY A 115 -17.02 -22.14 0.59
N ASP A 116 -15.86 -22.16 -0.07
CA ASP A 116 -14.54 -21.95 0.54
C ASP A 116 -14.43 -20.64 1.35
N LEU A 117 -15.00 -19.55 0.83
CA LEU A 117 -15.03 -18.27 1.54
C LEU A 117 -15.84 -18.33 2.84
N SER A 118 -16.98 -19.03 2.83
CA SER A 118 -17.83 -19.17 4.02
C SER A 118 -17.14 -20.03 5.08
N GLU A 119 -16.48 -21.12 4.66
CA GLU A 119 -15.66 -21.95 5.53
C GLU A 119 -14.49 -21.16 6.13
N PHE A 120 -13.78 -20.38 5.31
CA PHE A 120 -12.73 -19.48 5.78
C PHE A 120 -13.25 -18.49 6.83
N VAL A 121 -14.36 -17.80 6.54
CA VAL A 121 -14.98 -16.82 7.44
C VAL A 121 -15.45 -17.45 8.76
N THR A 122 -15.90 -18.70 8.72
CA THR A 122 -16.47 -19.40 9.88
C THR A 122 -15.40 -20.06 10.74
N HIS A 123 -14.38 -20.67 10.12
CA HIS A 123 -13.43 -21.53 10.83
C HIS A 123 -12.07 -20.88 11.07
N ASP A 124 -11.63 -19.96 10.21
CA ASP A 124 -10.26 -19.43 10.25
C ASP A 124 -10.19 -17.97 10.67
N TRP A 125 -11.25 -17.22 10.38
CA TRP A 125 -11.25 -15.77 10.55
C TRP A 125 -10.86 -15.33 11.96
N ASP A 126 -11.45 -15.96 12.99
CA ASP A 126 -11.21 -15.57 14.38
C ASP A 126 -9.78 -15.91 14.82
N ALA A 127 -9.24 -17.04 14.37
CA ALA A 127 -7.84 -17.42 14.63
C ALA A 127 -6.86 -16.46 13.94
N LEU A 128 -7.19 -16.04 12.72
CA LEU A 128 -6.39 -15.08 11.96
C LEU A 128 -6.43 -13.69 12.61
N VAL A 129 -7.62 -13.22 13.04
CA VAL A 129 -7.77 -11.96 13.79
C VAL A 129 -7.06 -12.03 15.14
N GLN A 130 -7.06 -13.18 15.81
CA GLN A 130 -6.31 -13.37 17.05
C GLN A 130 -4.80 -13.26 16.83
N THR A 131 -4.30 -13.78 15.72
CA THR A 131 -2.87 -13.76 15.37
C THR A 131 -2.42 -12.38 14.89
N LYS A 132 -3.21 -11.72 14.02
CA LYS A 132 -2.87 -10.44 13.38
C LYS A 132 -3.31 -9.21 14.19
N GLY A 133 -4.35 -9.37 15.01
CA GLY A 133 -4.95 -8.30 15.80
C GLY A 133 -6.14 -7.62 15.11
N SER A 134 -7.15 -7.28 15.90
CA SER A 134 -8.42 -6.66 15.44
C SER A 134 -8.29 -5.24 14.87
N LYS A 135 -7.12 -4.60 15.05
CA LYS A 135 -6.80 -3.31 14.43
C LYS A 135 -6.21 -3.44 13.03
N VAL A 136 -5.65 -4.62 12.73
CA VAL A 136 -5.01 -4.94 11.44
C VAL A 136 -6.02 -5.59 10.50
N LEU A 137 -6.86 -6.49 11.02
CA LEU A 137 -7.81 -7.22 10.20
C LEU A 137 -9.24 -7.04 10.70
N GLN A 138 -10.13 -6.54 9.83
CA GLN A 138 -11.55 -6.34 10.15
C GLN A 138 -12.46 -7.03 9.13
N LYS A 139 -13.62 -7.49 9.60
CA LYS A 139 -14.69 -8.05 8.77
C LYS A 139 -15.88 -7.11 8.78
N GLN A 140 -16.46 -6.87 7.61
CA GLN A 140 -17.73 -6.18 7.47
C GLN A 140 -18.72 -7.04 6.68
N THR A 141 -19.96 -7.09 7.15
CA THR A 141 -21.04 -7.75 6.44
C THR A 141 -21.79 -6.70 5.65
N GLN A 142 -21.85 -6.88 4.33
CA GLN A 142 -22.66 -6.02 3.47
C GLN A 142 -24.10 -6.50 3.52
N SER A 143 -24.95 -5.74 4.23
CA SER A 143 -26.40 -5.95 4.17
C SER A 143 -26.89 -5.74 2.74
N ARG A 144 -27.86 -6.56 2.33
CA ARG A 144 -28.48 -6.56 1.00
C ARG A 144 -29.35 -5.30 0.79
N GLY A 145 -28.73 -4.12 0.75
CA GLY A 145 -29.40 -2.84 0.58
C GLY A 145 -29.41 -2.42 -0.89
N GLY A 146 -30.45 -2.78 -1.63
CA GLY A 146 -30.68 -2.22 -2.97
C GLY A 146 -31.44 -3.14 -3.93
N ALA A 147 -32.37 -2.53 -4.68
CA ALA A 147 -33.40 -3.13 -5.51
C ALA A 147 -32.96 -4.00 -6.71
N TYR A 148 -31.70 -4.45 -6.76
CA TYR A 148 -31.17 -5.31 -7.82
C TYR A 148 -31.15 -6.77 -7.35
N GLY A 149 -32.35 -7.35 -7.22
CA GLY A 149 -32.64 -8.58 -6.47
C GLY A 149 -32.09 -9.92 -7.00
N PHE A 150 -31.16 -9.95 -7.96
CA PHE A 150 -30.75 -11.21 -8.60
C PHE A 150 -29.28 -11.58 -8.47
N PHE A 151 -28.38 -10.62 -8.18
CA PHE A 151 -26.95 -10.91 -8.04
C PHE A 151 -26.51 -10.70 -6.60
N ALA A 152 -25.89 -11.71 -6.00
CA ALA A 152 -25.22 -11.55 -4.72
C ALA A 152 -24.06 -10.56 -4.90
N ALA A 153 -23.88 -9.65 -3.94
CA ALA A 153 -22.73 -8.75 -3.96
C ALA A 153 -21.45 -9.60 -3.83
N PRO A 154 -20.40 -9.30 -4.60
CA PRO A 154 -19.15 -10.03 -4.54
C PRO A 154 -18.44 -9.80 -3.19
N ALA A 155 -17.65 -10.78 -2.74
CA ALA A 155 -16.77 -10.61 -1.61
C ALA A 155 -15.48 -9.89 -2.02
N VAL A 156 -15.06 -8.90 -1.21
CA VAL A 156 -13.97 -8.00 -1.55
C VAL A 156 -13.05 -7.77 -0.37
N LEU A 157 -11.74 -7.92 -0.60
CA LEU A 157 -10.69 -7.49 0.31
C LEU A 157 -10.19 -6.10 -0.06
N TYR A 158 -10.13 -5.22 0.93
CA TYR A 158 -9.55 -3.89 0.83
C TYR A 158 -8.28 -3.82 1.66
N PHE A 159 -7.16 -3.46 1.05
CA PHE A 159 -5.87 -3.32 1.72
C PHE A 159 -5.49 -1.85 1.92
N PHE A 160 -4.86 -1.56 3.06
CA PHE A 160 -4.54 -0.20 3.47
C PHE A 160 -3.07 -0.07 3.87
N ASN A 161 -2.44 1.02 3.44
CA ASN A 161 -1.10 1.41 3.86
C ASN A 161 -1.07 2.13 5.23
N ALA A 162 -2.23 2.41 5.80
CA ALA A 162 -2.42 3.06 7.09
C ALA A 162 -3.29 2.19 8.00
N PRO A 163 -3.13 2.28 9.34
CA PRO A 163 -3.95 1.53 10.28
C PRO A 163 -5.44 1.89 10.15
N LEU A 164 -6.32 0.90 10.41
CA LEU A 164 -7.76 1.12 10.33
C LEU A 164 -8.24 2.04 11.46
N PRO A 165 -9.21 2.92 11.18
CA PRO A 165 -9.91 3.63 12.23
C PRO A 165 -10.71 2.65 13.10
N THR A 166 -10.97 3.05 14.35
CA THR A 166 -11.83 2.30 15.27
C THR A 166 -13.29 2.26 14.85
N LYS A 167 -13.74 3.22 14.03
CA LYS A 167 -15.10 3.26 13.49
C LYS A 167 -15.15 2.49 12.17
N ALA A 168 -16.19 1.68 11.98
CA ALA A 168 -16.46 1.02 10.71
C ALA A 168 -16.56 2.05 9.56
N LEU A 169 -15.79 1.79 8.50
CA LEU A 169 -15.77 2.60 7.28
C LEU A 169 -17.00 2.31 6.42
N SER A 170 -17.54 3.34 5.76
CA SER A 170 -18.58 3.14 4.76
C SER A 170 -17.98 2.51 3.49
N ALA A 171 -18.82 1.91 2.64
CA ALA A 171 -18.37 1.38 1.35
C ALA A 171 -17.68 2.45 0.48
N THR A 172 -18.16 3.69 0.53
CA THR A 172 -17.52 4.81 -0.17
C THR A 172 -16.13 5.10 0.39
N ASP A 173 -15.98 5.13 1.71
CA ASP A 173 -14.68 5.37 2.35
C ASP A 173 -13.68 4.25 2.06
N LEU A 174 -14.13 2.99 2.06
CA LEU A 174 -13.29 1.84 1.72
C LEU A 174 -12.73 1.97 0.31
N ASN A 175 -13.58 2.28 -0.68
CA ASN A 175 -13.15 2.43 -2.07
C ASN A 175 -12.24 3.65 -2.31
N GLN A 176 -12.39 4.72 -1.51
CA GLN A 176 -11.55 5.92 -1.65
C GLN A 176 -10.19 5.79 -0.96
N ARG A 177 -10.09 5.01 0.12
CA ARG A 177 -8.91 4.96 0.98
C ARG A 177 -8.07 3.70 0.80
N ALA A 178 -8.62 2.64 0.25
CA ALA A 178 -7.86 1.42 0.01
C ALA A 178 -6.80 1.66 -1.07
N GLU A 179 -5.61 1.12 -0.83
CA GLU A 179 -4.55 1.10 -1.84
C GLU A 179 -4.86 0.05 -2.91
N GLU A 180 -5.34 -1.10 -2.48
CA GLU A 180 -5.65 -2.23 -3.34
C GLU A 180 -6.99 -2.86 -2.97
N ARG A 181 -7.68 -3.35 -4.00
CA ARG A 181 -8.96 -4.04 -3.89
C ARG A 181 -8.91 -5.35 -4.65
N ILE A 182 -9.15 -6.45 -3.95
CA ILE A 182 -9.12 -7.81 -4.51
C ILE A 182 -10.47 -8.47 -4.35
N TYR A 183 -11.03 -8.97 -5.45
CA TYR A 183 -12.23 -9.80 -5.43
C TYR A 183 -11.84 -11.24 -5.10
N VAL A 184 -12.47 -11.81 -4.06
CA VAL A 184 -12.10 -13.14 -3.53
C VAL A 184 -13.17 -14.21 -3.79
N ASP A 185 -14.16 -13.90 -4.62
CA ASP A 185 -15.15 -14.90 -5.03
C ASP A 185 -14.48 -16.01 -5.84
N GLY A 186 -14.70 -17.27 -5.44
CA GLY A 186 -14.10 -18.44 -6.08
C GLY A 186 -12.66 -18.73 -5.69
N TRP A 187 -12.06 -17.94 -4.80
CA TRP A 187 -10.76 -18.26 -4.21
C TRP A 187 -10.90 -19.40 -3.20
N LYS A 188 -9.86 -20.24 -3.10
CA LYS A 188 -9.84 -21.30 -2.10
C LYS A 188 -9.57 -20.74 -0.71
N ARG A 189 -10.07 -21.45 0.30
CA ARG A 189 -9.89 -21.11 1.72
C ARG A 189 -8.41 -20.88 2.08
N ASP A 190 -7.54 -21.79 1.66
CA ASP A 190 -6.11 -21.73 1.98
C ASP A 190 -5.41 -20.57 1.25
N GLU A 191 -5.82 -20.24 0.02
CA GLU A 191 -5.24 -19.12 -0.74
C GLU A 191 -5.55 -17.77 -0.08
N ILE A 192 -6.78 -17.59 0.41
CA ILE A 192 -7.18 -16.37 1.14
C ILE A 192 -6.37 -16.26 2.44
N ARG A 193 -6.21 -17.37 3.16
CA ARG A 193 -5.45 -17.42 4.41
C ARG A 193 -3.98 -17.06 4.17
N ASP A 194 -3.30 -17.76 3.26
CA ASP A 194 -1.88 -17.57 2.95
C ASP A 194 -1.60 -16.13 2.48
N MET A 195 -2.50 -15.57 1.68
CA MET A 195 -2.40 -14.17 1.25
C MET A 195 -2.49 -13.21 2.44
N LEU A 196 -3.47 -13.35 3.34
CA LEU A 196 -3.59 -12.46 4.50
C LEU A 196 -2.47 -12.68 5.53
N GLU A 197 -1.95 -13.90 5.65
CA GLU A 197 -0.80 -14.20 6.51
C GLU A 197 0.49 -13.57 6.01
N SER A 198 0.71 -13.58 4.69
CA SER A 198 1.92 -13.03 4.07
C SER A 198 1.90 -11.51 3.90
N LEU A 199 0.74 -10.92 3.63
CA LEU A 199 0.62 -9.49 3.30
C LEU A 199 0.39 -8.59 4.51
N LEU A 200 -0.01 -9.13 5.67
CA LEU A 200 -0.26 -8.35 6.89
C LEU A 200 0.83 -8.62 7.94
N PRO A 201 1.20 -7.61 8.76
CA PRO A 201 2.17 -7.77 9.84
C PRO A 201 1.74 -8.76 10.93
#